data_AF-A0A1U7CJW7-F1
#
_entry.id   AF-A0A1U7CJW7-F1
#
_cell.length_a   1.000
_cell.length_b   1.000
_cell.length_c   1.000
_cell.angle_alpha   90.00
_cell.angle_beta   90.00
_cell.angle_gamma   90.00
#
_symmetry.space_group_name_H-M   'P 1'
#
loop_
_entity.id
_entity.type
_entity.pdbx_description
1 polymer ?
#
loop_
_entity_poly.entity_id
_entity_poly.type
_entity_poly.pdbx_seq_one_letter_code
_entity_poly.pdbx_strand_id
1 'polypeptide(L)'
;MAKYYVSANRGSDSTGVGTAANPWKTIGKAIGPTPAITLSGTGDVLYIEPGIYREVVTLGLAPTSAGPLSIIGDGDGAGYLAGGYGTPATGTVDWRGWTNDTTPITTSACLVISGKSFVTLQGVKMLGSHGSSGGASCLDLNGAWSDLTLLDCIFLGSILKPYIIYAVGTPGAAMNLTVKRCDFLTGQGYCIDVRAGLYSAEYNVNVLVQNCRFLGGTGGVRVANASGTGSYFATGVTVQSCSFFLTNTPISVTAPAGVNLAAPCVISGCYIHQAVTGLSGGNTTHIAEDYNIIYATTPRTLVNVGPNSITNAAPAFDLNDGRLSGVPLRPFGEPSAVGAIGGFGSSGTVPAIDLWNRARPEGFGAIKAAAGALERHDTGAKDVTHQDAGSPACLALVGPSSQERPILVNPQSTTLSIKVRWDGNHGDAAKPQAILLSNPEIGVAAQTITAASTGGVGATPNGYETLTFAPITPTAAGVVMLRMASRAAAGNGAAYFDTITLS
;
A
#
# COMPACT_ATOMS: atom_id res chain seq x y z
N MET A 1 -5.47 4.47 25.44
CA MET A 1 -4.46 3.97 24.49
C MET A 1 -3.09 4.20 25.08
N ALA A 2 -2.39 3.14 25.46
CA ALA A 2 -0.99 3.22 25.85
C ALA A 2 -0.08 3.15 24.61
N LYS A 3 1.09 3.79 24.69
CA LYS A 3 2.11 3.82 23.64
C LYS A 3 3.40 3.20 24.15
N TYR A 4 3.94 2.27 23.38
CA TYR A 4 5.16 1.53 23.69
C TYR A 4 6.18 1.70 22.57
N TYR A 5 7.46 1.52 22.91
CA TYR A 5 8.55 1.90 22.02
C TYR A 5 9.68 0.85 22.02
N VAL A 6 10.13 0.47 20.83
CA VAL A 6 11.24 -0.46 20.58
C VAL A 6 12.26 0.17 19.63
N SER A 7 13.54 0.12 20.00
CA SER A 7 14.65 0.60 19.18
C SER A 7 15.83 -0.38 19.23
N ALA A 8 16.23 -0.93 18.09
CA ALA A 8 17.41 -1.79 17.99
C ALA A 8 18.74 -1.08 18.36
N ASN A 9 18.83 0.22 18.06
CA ASN A 9 20.10 0.97 18.14
C ASN A 9 20.41 1.50 19.55
N ARG A 10 19.40 2.01 20.26
CA ARG A 10 19.56 2.63 21.59
C ARG A 10 18.72 2.01 22.71
N GLY A 11 17.89 1.02 22.40
CA GLY A 11 17.05 0.35 23.38
C GLY A 11 17.82 -0.64 24.25
N SER A 12 17.21 -1.03 25.37
CA SER A 12 17.75 -2.05 26.28
C SER A 12 16.64 -2.96 26.77
N ASP A 13 16.83 -4.28 26.71
CA ASP A 13 15.83 -5.23 27.24
C ASP A 13 15.98 -5.48 28.75
N SER A 14 17.13 -5.10 29.32
CA SER A 14 17.40 -5.20 30.76
C SER A 14 16.96 -3.96 31.53
N THR A 15 17.10 -2.77 30.92
CA THR A 15 16.86 -1.48 31.59
C THR A 15 15.80 -0.61 30.88
N GLY A 16 15.38 -0.98 29.67
CA GLY A 16 14.32 -0.29 28.95
C GLY A 16 12.97 -0.53 29.60
N VAL A 17 12.14 0.52 29.62
CA VAL A 17 10.80 0.51 30.22
C VAL A 17 9.71 0.74 29.19
N GLY A 18 10.06 0.73 27.90
CA GLY A 18 9.11 0.83 26.79
C GLY A 18 8.57 2.24 26.58
N THR A 19 9.26 3.29 27.06
CA THR A 19 8.94 4.70 26.75
C THR A 19 9.79 5.20 25.58
N ALA A 20 9.38 6.30 24.93
CA ALA A 20 10.12 6.82 23.77
C ALA A 20 11.57 7.21 24.12
N ALA A 21 11.80 7.71 25.34
CA ALA A 21 13.13 8.07 25.85
C ALA A 21 13.94 6.85 26.31
N ASN A 22 13.29 5.80 26.83
CA ASN A 22 13.95 4.57 27.30
C ASN A 22 13.25 3.32 26.72
N PRO A 23 13.38 3.08 25.41
CA PRO A 23 12.68 2.01 24.70
C PRO A 23 13.29 0.64 25.01
N TRP A 24 12.52 -0.42 24.74
CA TRP A 24 13.09 -1.77 24.69
C TRP A 24 13.99 -1.94 23.47
N LYS A 25 14.88 -2.93 23.51
CA LYS A 25 15.80 -3.20 22.39
C LYS A 25 15.15 -4.05 21.32
N THR A 26 14.42 -5.09 21.75
CA THR A 26 13.89 -6.11 20.86
C THR A 26 12.38 -6.03 20.72
N ILE A 27 11.88 -6.44 19.55
CA ILE A 27 10.44 -6.59 19.33
C ILE A 27 9.93 -7.76 20.18
N GLY A 28 10.72 -8.83 20.29
CA GLY A 28 10.41 -9.99 21.14
C GLY A 28 10.20 -9.62 22.61
N LYS A 29 10.96 -8.67 23.17
CA LYS A 29 10.72 -8.17 24.54
C LYS A 29 9.35 -7.51 24.69
N ALA A 30 8.93 -6.74 23.70
CA ALA A 30 7.67 -6.00 23.75
C ALA A 30 6.45 -6.93 23.65
N ILE A 31 6.42 -7.80 22.63
CA ILE A 31 5.20 -8.53 22.22
C ILE A 31 5.35 -10.05 22.16
N GLY A 32 6.53 -10.58 22.46
CA GLY A 32 6.83 -12.01 22.37
C GLY A 32 6.08 -12.87 23.40
N PRO A 33 6.46 -14.14 23.60
CA PRO A 33 5.76 -15.07 24.50
C PRO A 33 5.66 -14.61 25.95
N THR A 34 6.65 -13.84 26.41
CA THR A 34 6.66 -13.18 27.73
C THR A 34 6.69 -11.66 27.51
N PRO A 35 5.57 -11.07 27.06
CA PRO A 35 5.55 -9.68 26.61
C PRO A 35 5.73 -8.73 27.80
N ALA A 36 6.48 -7.65 27.60
CA ALA A 36 6.59 -6.57 28.56
C ALA A 36 5.41 -5.57 28.49
N ILE A 37 4.69 -5.56 27.37
CA ILE A 37 3.45 -4.79 27.22
C ILE A 37 2.34 -5.42 28.06
N THR A 38 1.60 -4.58 28.78
CA THR A 38 0.32 -4.93 29.38
C THR A 38 -0.77 -4.17 28.63
N LEU A 39 -1.69 -4.88 27.99
CA LEU A 39 -2.75 -4.23 27.21
C LEU A 39 -3.68 -3.42 28.12
N SER A 40 -3.93 -2.16 27.76
CA SER A 40 -4.80 -1.23 28.48
C SER A 40 -6.28 -1.45 28.22
N GLY A 41 -6.62 -2.22 27.16
CA GLY A 41 -8.00 -2.46 26.72
C GLY A 41 -8.65 -1.30 25.96
N THR A 42 -7.87 -0.30 25.51
CA THR A 42 -8.40 0.91 24.82
C THR A 42 -7.71 1.20 23.48
N GLY A 43 -7.17 0.15 22.85
CA GLY A 43 -6.38 0.19 21.63
C GLY A 43 -4.96 0.64 21.96
N ASP A 44 -3.97 -0.25 21.95
CA ASP A 44 -2.58 0.11 22.27
C ASP A 44 -1.71 0.14 21.02
N VAL A 45 -0.61 0.89 21.08
CA VAL A 45 0.32 1.06 19.97
C VAL A 45 1.74 0.74 20.40
N LEU A 46 2.41 -0.12 19.63
CA LEU A 46 3.85 -0.31 19.65
C LEU A 46 4.46 0.42 18.45
N TYR A 47 5.28 1.42 18.72
CA TYR A 47 6.13 2.07 17.73
C TYR A 47 7.51 1.40 17.69
N ILE A 48 7.99 1.12 16.49
CA ILE A 48 9.31 0.53 16.24
C ILE A 48 10.15 1.59 15.53
N GLU A 49 11.26 2.01 16.14
CA GLU A 49 12.17 3.00 15.54
C GLU A 49 12.91 2.40 14.33
N PRO A 50 13.24 3.19 13.30
CA PRO A 50 14.05 2.74 12.17
C PRO A 50 15.35 2.04 12.58
N GLY A 51 15.64 0.93 11.90
CA GLY A 51 16.73 0.02 12.27
C GLY A 51 16.51 -1.39 11.73
N ILE A 52 17.50 -2.27 11.97
CA ILE A 52 17.42 -3.67 11.54
C ILE A 52 17.18 -4.57 12.75
N TYR A 53 16.03 -5.25 12.76
CA TYR A 53 15.60 -6.17 13.81
C TYR A 53 15.76 -7.60 13.32
N ARG A 54 16.68 -8.34 13.94
CA ARG A 54 17.08 -9.70 13.55
C ARG A 54 16.46 -10.72 14.48
N GLU A 55 15.16 -10.94 14.31
CA GLU A 55 14.34 -11.65 15.28
C GLU A 55 13.22 -12.45 14.60
N VAL A 56 12.85 -13.56 15.23
CA VAL A 56 11.58 -14.26 14.99
C VAL A 56 10.74 -14.15 16.26
N VAL A 57 9.50 -13.71 16.15
CA VAL A 57 8.65 -13.40 17.30
C VAL A 57 7.32 -14.14 17.18
N THR A 58 6.95 -14.84 18.24
CA THR A 58 5.59 -15.35 18.41
C THR A 58 4.82 -14.39 19.29
N LEU A 59 3.70 -13.87 18.80
CA LEU A 59 2.86 -12.93 19.53
C LEU A 59 2.29 -13.57 20.82
N GLY A 60 2.73 -13.11 21.99
CA GLY A 60 2.22 -13.57 23.29
C GLY A 60 1.00 -12.79 23.78
N LEU A 61 0.80 -11.57 23.28
CA LEU A 61 -0.35 -10.72 23.62
C LEU A 61 -1.66 -11.30 23.07
N ALA A 62 -2.78 -10.96 23.73
CA ALA A 62 -4.13 -11.34 23.29
C ALA A 62 -5.03 -10.10 23.17
N PRO A 63 -4.89 -9.32 22.08
CA PRO A 63 -5.74 -8.15 21.83
C PRO A 63 -7.20 -8.55 21.60
N THR A 64 -8.10 -7.58 21.74
CA THR A 64 -9.55 -7.76 21.58
C THR A 64 -10.14 -6.63 20.72
N SER A 65 -11.39 -6.76 20.29
CA SER A 65 -12.08 -5.68 19.57
C SER A 65 -12.18 -4.37 20.36
N ALA A 66 -12.31 -4.44 21.69
CA ALA A 66 -12.32 -3.27 22.58
C ALA A 66 -10.90 -2.68 22.78
N GLY A 67 -9.87 -3.54 22.72
CA GLY A 67 -8.47 -3.17 22.88
C GLY A 67 -7.58 -3.81 21.82
N PRO A 68 -7.61 -3.34 20.56
CA PRO A 68 -6.75 -3.86 19.51
C PRO A 68 -5.29 -3.46 19.74
N LEU A 69 -4.35 -4.12 19.06
CA LEU A 69 -2.93 -3.76 19.07
C LEU A 69 -2.49 -3.27 17.69
N SER A 70 -1.87 -2.10 17.63
CA SER A 70 -1.19 -1.62 16.43
C SER A 70 0.33 -1.74 16.60
N ILE A 71 0.99 -2.39 15.65
CA ILE A 71 2.45 -2.51 15.54
C ILE A 71 2.88 -1.68 14.34
N ILE A 72 3.54 -0.55 14.59
CA ILE A 72 3.82 0.46 13.58
C ILE A 72 5.34 0.65 13.47
N GLY A 73 5.88 0.46 12.27
CA GLY A 73 7.20 0.95 11.95
C GLY A 73 7.17 2.47 11.85
N ASP A 74 7.83 3.16 12.79
CA ASP A 74 7.80 4.62 12.92
C ASP A 74 8.82 5.26 11.98
N GLY A 75 8.67 5.00 10.68
CA GLY A 75 9.63 5.40 9.65
C GLY A 75 9.84 6.92 9.53
N ASP A 76 8.84 7.69 9.93
CA ASP A 76 8.87 9.15 10.00
C ASP A 76 9.21 9.70 11.39
N GLY A 77 9.41 8.83 12.39
CA GLY A 77 9.70 9.22 13.76
C GLY A 77 8.57 9.97 14.49
N ALA A 78 7.38 10.10 13.89
CA ALA A 78 6.30 10.92 14.44
C ALA A 78 5.75 10.32 15.74
N GLY A 79 5.71 8.99 15.85
CA GLY A 79 5.33 8.27 17.05
C GLY A 79 6.27 8.57 18.22
N TYR A 80 7.57 8.44 18.00
CA TYR A 80 8.61 8.75 19.00
C TYR A 80 8.61 10.22 19.40
N LEU A 81 8.44 11.15 18.44
CA LEU A 81 8.32 12.57 18.73
C LEU A 81 7.11 12.87 19.63
N ALA A 82 5.94 12.31 19.29
CA ALA A 82 4.74 12.42 20.11
C ALA A 82 4.87 11.73 21.48
N GLY A 83 5.81 10.78 21.61
CA GLY A 83 6.22 10.16 22.86
C GLY A 83 7.20 10.98 23.71
N GLY A 84 7.60 12.16 23.25
CA GLY A 84 8.51 13.08 23.95
C GLY A 84 9.99 12.87 23.64
N TYR A 85 10.35 12.06 22.64
CA TYR A 85 11.73 11.93 22.19
C TYR A 85 12.05 12.98 21.12
N GLY A 86 12.92 13.94 21.42
CA GLY A 86 13.11 15.13 20.59
C GLY A 86 13.88 14.91 19.27
N THR A 87 14.54 13.78 19.09
CA THR A 87 15.39 13.49 17.92
C THR A 87 15.20 12.05 17.42
N PRO A 88 13.98 11.66 17.00
CA PRO A 88 13.72 10.31 16.53
C PRO A 88 14.53 9.98 15.28
N ALA A 89 14.93 8.72 15.13
CA ALA A 89 15.49 8.27 13.85
C ALA A 89 14.41 8.19 12.78
N THR A 90 14.79 8.44 11.53
CA THR A 90 13.92 8.31 10.35
C THR A 90 14.50 7.25 9.42
N GLY A 91 13.65 6.67 8.57
CA GLY A 91 14.03 5.65 7.59
C GLY A 91 13.23 4.37 7.71
N THR A 92 13.82 3.24 7.31
CA THR A 92 13.11 1.95 7.24
C THR A 92 13.21 1.15 8.54
N VAL A 93 12.10 0.57 8.97
CA VAL A 93 12.06 -0.53 9.95
C VAL A 93 12.18 -1.84 9.20
N ASP A 94 13.32 -2.51 9.32
CA ASP A 94 13.65 -3.73 8.58
C ASP A 94 13.70 -4.93 9.54
N TRP A 95 12.63 -5.74 9.53
CA TRP A 95 12.47 -6.91 10.39
C TRP A 95 12.80 -8.19 9.62
N ARG A 96 13.88 -8.87 10.01
CA ARG A 96 14.44 -10.01 9.30
C ARG A 96 14.45 -11.26 10.15
N GLY A 97 14.01 -12.38 9.57
CA GLY A 97 14.21 -13.73 10.12
C GLY A 97 15.64 -14.24 9.91
N TRP A 98 16.65 -13.43 10.19
CA TRP A 98 18.06 -13.68 9.90
C TRP A 98 18.93 -13.26 11.07
N THR A 99 19.94 -14.05 11.45
CA THR A 99 20.85 -13.70 12.56
C THR A 99 21.93 -12.72 12.13
N ASN A 100 22.28 -12.73 10.86
CA ASN A 100 23.20 -11.79 10.20
C ASN A 100 22.86 -11.73 8.70
N ASP A 101 23.70 -11.10 7.87
CA ASP A 101 23.41 -10.89 6.45
C ASP A 101 23.58 -12.14 5.56
N THR A 102 24.08 -13.25 6.12
CA THR A 102 24.32 -14.50 5.38
C THR A 102 23.67 -15.73 6.02
N THR A 103 23.14 -15.60 7.24
CA THR A 103 22.67 -16.72 8.05
C THR A 103 21.19 -16.55 8.44
N PRO A 104 20.29 -17.39 7.92
CA PRO A 104 18.87 -17.34 8.28
C PRO A 104 18.59 -17.92 9.67
N ILE A 105 17.54 -17.43 10.34
CA ILE A 105 16.98 -18.04 11.56
C ILE A 105 16.07 -19.18 11.10
N THR A 106 16.63 -20.36 10.86
CA THR A 106 15.90 -21.47 10.23
C THR A 106 14.63 -21.83 11.02
N THR A 107 13.56 -22.20 10.29
CA THR A 107 12.30 -22.81 10.78
C THR A 107 11.20 -21.93 11.39
N SER A 108 11.30 -20.59 11.39
CA SER A 108 10.19 -19.74 11.84
C SER A 108 9.97 -18.49 10.99
N ALA A 109 8.74 -17.99 11.01
CA ALA A 109 8.39 -16.73 10.38
C ALA A 109 8.94 -15.57 11.21
N CYS A 110 9.11 -14.39 10.58
CA CYS A 110 9.48 -13.18 11.33
C CYS A 110 8.45 -12.89 12.43
N LEU A 111 7.17 -13.00 12.10
CA LEU A 111 6.07 -12.89 13.05
C LEU A 111 5.13 -14.10 12.94
N VAL A 112 4.89 -14.77 14.06
CA VAL A 112 3.90 -15.83 14.21
C VAL A 112 2.75 -15.31 15.07
N ILE A 113 1.54 -15.35 14.52
CA ILE A 113 0.29 -15.01 15.20
C ILE A 113 -0.55 -16.28 15.26
N SER A 114 -0.44 -17.00 16.38
CA SER A 114 -1.14 -18.27 16.57
C SER A 114 -2.31 -18.08 17.54
N GLY A 115 -3.53 -18.15 17.01
CA GLY A 115 -4.76 -18.04 17.81
C GLY A 115 -4.99 -16.65 18.43
N LYS A 116 -4.46 -15.58 17.82
CA LYS A 116 -4.59 -14.20 18.30
C LYS A 116 -5.26 -13.33 17.24
N SER A 117 -6.05 -12.35 17.66
CA SER A 117 -6.86 -11.49 16.79
C SER A 117 -6.63 -10.00 17.06
N PHE A 118 -7.22 -9.13 16.24
CA PHE A 118 -7.29 -7.67 16.44
C PHE A 118 -5.91 -6.98 16.43
N VAL A 119 -5.11 -7.30 15.42
CA VAL A 119 -3.75 -6.73 15.25
C VAL A 119 -3.64 -6.00 13.92
N THR A 120 -3.07 -4.79 13.97
CA THR A 120 -2.64 -4.05 12.79
C THR A 120 -1.11 -4.07 12.72
N LEU A 121 -0.54 -4.41 11.57
CA LEU A 121 0.88 -4.25 11.25
C LEU A 121 1.01 -3.21 10.14
N GLN A 122 1.78 -2.15 10.39
CA GLN A 122 1.91 -1.04 9.45
C GLN A 122 3.35 -0.56 9.28
N GLY A 123 3.74 -0.22 8.05
CA GLY A 123 5.00 0.51 7.79
C GLY A 123 6.27 -0.29 8.07
N VAL A 124 6.20 -1.61 8.01
CA VAL A 124 7.34 -2.50 8.25
C VAL A 124 7.77 -3.20 6.97
N LYS A 125 9.09 -3.25 6.76
CA LYS A 125 9.70 -4.15 5.77
C LYS A 125 10.07 -5.45 6.44
N MET A 126 9.54 -6.57 5.96
CA MET A 126 9.85 -7.90 6.48
C MET A 126 10.64 -8.73 5.48
N LEU A 127 11.72 -9.36 5.93
CA LEU A 127 12.48 -10.35 5.17
C LEU A 127 12.33 -11.71 5.82
N GLY A 128 11.57 -12.59 5.18
CA GLY A 128 11.35 -13.96 5.65
C GLY A 128 12.66 -14.72 5.81
N SER A 129 12.67 -15.67 6.74
CA SER A 129 13.82 -16.56 6.95
C SER A 129 14.07 -17.47 5.73
N HIS A 130 15.15 -18.24 5.74
CA HIS A 130 15.45 -19.29 4.78
C HIS A 130 15.68 -20.61 5.52
N GLY A 131 14.86 -21.63 5.26
CA GLY A 131 14.98 -22.93 5.92
C GLY A 131 14.43 -24.05 5.04
N SER A 132 15.02 -25.24 5.16
CA SER A 132 14.68 -26.43 4.38
C SER A 132 13.31 -27.04 4.71
N SER A 133 12.67 -26.62 5.80
CA SER A 133 11.36 -27.11 6.24
C SER A 133 10.43 -25.98 6.69
N GLY A 134 9.32 -25.78 5.98
CA GLY A 134 8.02 -25.24 6.43
C GLY A 134 7.90 -23.81 7.01
N GLY A 135 8.91 -23.25 7.67
CA GLY A 135 8.77 -22.08 8.55
C GLY A 135 9.20 -20.73 7.97
N ALA A 136 9.81 -20.68 6.79
CA ALA A 136 10.44 -19.49 6.21
C ALA A 136 9.51 -18.39 5.63
N SER A 137 8.35 -18.09 6.25
CA SER A 137 7.45 -16.99 5.83
C SER A 137 7.86 -15.65 6.47
N CYS A 138 7.30 -14.53 6.00
CA CYS A 138 7.36 -13.28 6.76
C CYS A 138 6.34 -13.32 7.91
N LEU A 139 5.13 -13.78 7.59
CA LEU A 139 4.00 -13.82 8.52
C LEU A 139 3.36 -15.21 8.50
N ASP A 140 3.11 -15.75 9.69
CA ASP A 140 2.46 -17.04 9.87
C ASP A 140 1.24 -16.89 10.79
N LEU A 141 0.04 -17.04 10.21
CA LEU A 141 -1.25 -16.89 10.87
C LEU A 141 -1.89 -18.28 10.97
N ASN A 142 -1.84 -18.87 12.15
CA ASN A 142 -2.32 -20.23 12.41
C ASN A 142 -3.26 -20.28 13.61
N GLY A 143 -3.98 -21.40 13.76
CA GLY A 143 -4.96 -21.56 14.83
C GLY A 143 -6.21 -20.69 14.62
N ALA A 144 -6.97 -20.47 15.68
CA ALA A 144 -8.20 -19.69 15.62
C ALA A 144 -7.92 -18.18 15.79
N TRP A 145 -7.75 -17.47 14.67
CA TRP A 145 -7.50 -16.03 14.62
C TRP A 145 -8.50 -15.30 13.71
N SER A 146 -8.58 -13.99 13.86
CA SER A 146 -9.40 -13.08 13.05
C SER A 146 -8.92 -11.63 13.16
N ASP A 147 -9.44 -10.75 12.31
CA ASP A 147 -9.34 -9.29 12.46
C ASP A 147 -7.89 -8.77 12.41
N LEU A 148 -7.23 -9.04 11.28
CA LEU A 148 -5.85 -8.63 11.04
C LEU A 148 -5.78 -7.59 9.91
N THR A 149 -5.01 -6.52 10.11
CA THR A 149 -4.76 -5.52 9.06
C THR A 149 -3.28 -5.39 8.77
N LEU A 150 -2.89 -5.52 7.51
CA LEU A 150 -1.53 -5.27 7.01
C LEU A 150 -1.59 -4.04 6.09
N LEU A 151 -0.81 -3.01 6.41
CA LEU A 151 -0.92 -1.70 5.79
C LEU A 151 0.45 -1.11 5.46
N ASP A 152 0.68 -0.67 4.23
CA ASP A 152 1.93 0.03 3.86
C ASP A 152 3.20 -0.80 4.18
N CYS A 153 3.11 -2.13 4.03
CA CYS A 153 4.21 -3.05 4.36
C CYS A 153 4.93 -3.54 3.09
N ILE A 154 6.20 -3.89 3.24
CA ILE A 154 6.99 -4.54 2.19
C ILE A 154 7.36 -5.93 2.67
N PHE A 155 7.05 -6.97 1.90
CA PHE A 155 7.38 -8.34 2.24
C PHE A 155 8.29 -8.99 1.20
N LEU A 156 9.42 -9.49 1.67
CA LEU A 156 10.39 -10.21 0.87
C LEU A 156 10.38 -11.69 1.29
N GLY A 157 9.88 -12.52 0.40
CA GLY A 157 9.75 -13.96 0.60
C GLY A 157 11.07 -14.71 0.53
N SER A 158 11.08 -15.88 1.16
CA SER A 158 12.13 -16.87 0.95
C SER A 158 12.02 -17.53 -0.42
N ILE A 159 13.13 -17.96 -1.00
CA ILE A 159 13.12 -18.77 -2.24
C ILE A 159 12.65 -20.22 -2.03
N LEU A 160 12.60 -20.70 -0.77
CA LEU A 160 12.30 -22.11 -0.45
C LEU A 160 10.88 -22.35 0.06
N LYS A 161 10.25 -21.37 0.71
CA LYS A 161 8.87 -21.52 1.18
C LYS A 161 7.93 -21.00 0.12
N PRO A 162 6.87 -21.73 -0.22
CA PRO A 162 5.93 -21.28 -1.23
C PRO A 162 5.03 -20.12 -0.77
N TYR A 163 5.13 -19.58 0.45
CA TYR A 163 4.20 -18.54 0.95
C TYR A 163 4.92 -17.45 1.75
N ILE A 164 4.61 -16.17 1.46
CA ILE A 164 5.10 -15.02 2.26
C ILE A 164 4.20 -14.79 3.47
N ILE A 165 2.89 -14.76 3.24
CA ILE A 165 1.85 -14.75 4.25
C ILE A 165 1.14 -16.10 4.17
N TYR A 166 1.23 -16.86 5.25
CA TYR A 166 0.50 -18.11 5.41
C TYR A 166 -0.69 -17.88 6.34
N ALA A 167 -1.91 -17.98 5.82
CA ALA A 167 -3.13 -17.61 6.54
C ALA A 167 -4.09 -18.79 6.63
N VAL A 168 -4.04 -19.55 7.72
CA VAL A 168 -4.93 -20.70 7.95
C VAL A 168 -6.05 -20.30 8.89
N GLY A 169 -7.28 -20.23 8.39
CA GLY A 169 -8.45 -19.92 9.22
C GLY A 169 -9.13 -21.16 9.77
N THR A 170 -9.94 -20.95 10.81
CA THR A 170 -10.81 -21.98 11.37
C THR A 170 -11.99 -22.27 10.42
N PRO A 171 -12.29 -23.53 10.09
CA PRO A 171 -13.45 -23.87 9.27
C PRO A 171 -14.75 -23.30 9.87
N GLY A 172 -15.58 -22.67 9.04
CA GLY A 172 -16.84 -22.06 9.45
C GLY A 172 -16.71 -20.66 10.09
N ALA A 173 -15.51 -20.10 10.20
CA ALA A 173 -15.28 -18.78 10.78
C ALA A 173 -14.71 -17.78 9.75
N ALA A 174 -15.01 -16.49 9.97
CA ALA A 174 -14.41 -15.40 9.21
C ALA A 174 -12.96 -15.14 9.67
N MET A 175 -12.07 -14.81 8.73
CA MET A 175 -10.71 -14.38 9.02
C MET A 175 -10.61 -12.86 9.20
N ASN A 176 -11.44 -12.08 8.50
CA ASN A 176 -11.39 -10.60 8.53
C ASN A 176 -9.97 -10.06 8.28
N LEU A 177 -9.27 -10.62 7.28
CA LEU A 177 -7.91 -10.21 6.92
C LEU A 177 -7.96 -9.09 5.88
N THR A 178 -7.34 -7.96 6.18
CA THR A 178 -7.15 -6.84 5.24
C THR A 178 -5.67 -6.66 4.92
N VAL A 179 -5.33 -6.63 3.64
CA VAL A 179 -3.98 -6.35 3.13
C VAL A 179 -4.08 -5.20 2.15
N LYS A 180 -3.47 -4.06 2.48
CA LYS A 180 -3.60 -2.83 1.71
C LYS A 180 -2.27 -2.15 1.48
N ARG A 181 -2.05 -1.69 0.25
CA ARG A 181 -0.87 -0.89 -0.14
C ARG A 181 0.45 -1.58 0.25
N CYS A 182 0.52 -2.88 0.03
CA CYS A 182 1.70 -3.68 0.32
C CYS A 182 2.43 -4.07 -0.97
N ASP A 183 3.75 -4.13 -0.88
CA ASP A 183 4.64 -4.69 -1.89
C ASP A 183 5.06 -6.12 -1.50
N PHE A 184 5.00 -7.02 -2.46
CA PHE A 184 5.44 -8.41 -2.30
C PHE A 184 6.50 -8.75 -3.33
N LEU A 185 7.64 -9.27 -2.88
CA LEU A 185 8.65 -9.87 -3.74
C LEU A 185 8.82 -11.34 -3.36
N THR A 186 8.46 -12.25 -4.27
CA THR A 186 8.57 -13.70 -4.03
C THR A 186 9.50 -14.38 -5.02
N GLY A 187 10.16 -15.46 -4.58
CA GLY A 187 10.98 -16.33 -5.43
C GLY A 187 10.19 -17.52 -5.98
N GLN A 188 9.59 -18.32 -5.09
CA GLN A 188 8.76 -19.47 -5.45
C GLN A 188 7.45 -19.49 -4.65
N GLY A 189 6.38 -20.02 -5.25
CA GLY A 189 5.06 -20.12 -4.64
C GLY A 189 4.19 -18.86 -4.76
N TYR A 190 3.25 -18.71 -3.82
CA TYR A 190 2.28 -17.63 -3.69
C TYR A 190 2.73 -16.58 -2.67
N CYS A 191 2.37 -15.31 -2.86
CA CYS A 191 2.63 -14.30 -1.83
C CYS A 191 1.68 -14.47 -0.65
N ILE A 192 0.39 -14.63 -0.90
CA ILE A 192 -0.66 -14.78 0.11
C ILE A 192 -1.36 -16.11 -0.11
N ASP A 193 -1.32 -16.99 0.90
CA ASP A 193 -2.01 -18.27 0.89
C ASP A 193 -3.12 -18.28 1.93
N VAL A 194 -4.35 -18.06 1.48
CA VAL A 194 -5.57 -18.12 2.28
C VAL A 194 -6.05 -19.57 2.30
N ARG A 195 -5.93 -20.22 3.46
CA ARG A 195 -6.29 -21.62 3.66
C ARG A 195 -7.53 -21.73 4.54
N ALA A 196 -8.58 -22.29 3.96
CA ALA A 196 -9.85 -22.47 4.63
C ALA A 196 -10.27 -23.94 4.51
N GLY A 197 -10.77 -24.56 5.58
CA GLY A 197 -11.17 -25.97 5.55
C GLY A 197 -12.63 -26.16 5.13
N LEU A 198 -12.99 -27.37 4.71
CA LEU A 198 -14.39 -27.72 4.46
C LEU A 198 -15.26 -27.61 5.72
N TYR A 199 -16.52 -27.24 5.54
CA TYR A 199 -17.49 -27.06 6.62
C TYR A 199 -18.89 -27.58 6.24
N SER A 200 -19.80 -27.60 7.22
CA SER A 200 -21.18 -28.09 7.05
C SER A 200 -22.07 -27.15 6.24
N ALA A 201 -21.65 -25.90 6.04
CA ALA A 201 -22.26 -24.90 5.18
C ALA A 201 -21.18 -23.99 4.57
N GLU A 202 -21.51 -23.30 3.48
CA GLU A 202 -20.66 -22.27 2.89
C GLU A 202 -20.50 -21.10 3.87
N TYR A 203 -19.29 -20.54 3.96
CA TYR A 203 -18.97 -19.47 4.89
C TYR A 203 -18.03 -18.45 4.24
N ASN A 204 -18.05 -17.23 4.76
CA ASN A 204 -17.31 -16.09 4.22
C ASN A 204 -16.08 -15.83 5.09
N VAL A 205 -14.87 -15.92 4.50
CA VAL A 205 -13.61 -15.64 5.22
C VAL A 205 -13.31 -14.15 5.32
N ASN A 206 -13.99 -13.31 4.54
CA ASN A 206 -13.91 -11.85 4.54
C ASN A 206 -12.46 -11.35 4.43
N VAL A 207 -11.79 -11.73 3.34
CA VAL A 207 -10.40 -11.33 3.06
C VAL A 207 -10.39 -10.27 1.97
N LEU A 208 -9.71 -9.15 2.22
CA LEU A 208 -9.52 -8.06 1.26
C LEU A 208 -8.04 -7.87 0.96
N VAL A 209 -7.66 -7.97 -0.31
CA VAL A 209 -6.33 -7.63 -0.82
C VAL A 209 -6.49 -6.48 -1.82
N GLN A 210 -6.00 -5.29 -1.49
CA GLN A 210 -6.32 -4.08 -2.23
C GLN A 210 -5.11 -3.16 -2.42
N ASN A 211 -4.93 -2.61 -3.63
CA ASN A 211 -3.82 -1.73 -3.98
C ASN A 211 -2.44 -2.35 -3.68
N CYS A 212 -2.29 -3.66 -3.85
CA CYS A 212 -1.02 -4.35 -3.62
C CYS A 212 -0.28 -4.62 -4.94
N ARG A 213 1.05 -4.60 -4.89
CA ARG A 213 1.90 -4.96 -6.03
C ARG A 213 2.69 -6.24 -5.72
N PHE A 214 2.65 -7.17 -6.65
CA PHE A 214 3.26 -8.50 -6.54
C PHE A 214 4.31 -8.66 -7.63
N LEU A 215 5.54 -8.93 -7.22
CA LEU A 215 6.72 -9.00 -8.08
C LEU A 215 7.42 -10.35 -7.93
N GLY A 216 7.77 -10.96 -9.07
CA GLY A 216 8.58 -12.18 -9.12
C GLY A 216 7.85 -13.45 -8.69
N GLY A 217 8.45 -14.61 -8.96
CA GLY A 217 7.92 -15.93 -8.59
C GLY A 217 6.60 -16.33 -9.26
N THR A 218 5.90 -17.31 -8.66
CA THR A 218 4.90 -18.11 -9.38
C THR A 218 3.45 -17.67 -9.20
N GLY A 219 3.06 -17.14 -8.04
CA GLY A 219 1.67 -16.81 -7.75
C GLY A 219 1.54 -15.67 -6.74
N GLY A 220 0.38 -15.02 -6.75
CA GLY A 220 0.10 -13.83 -5.94
C GLY A 220 -0.79 -14.18 -4.77
N VAL A 221 -2.07 -14.45 -5.04
CA VAL A 221 -3.08 -14.79 -4.03
C VAL A 221 -3.67 -16.16 -4.35
N ARG A 222 -3.62 -17.07 -3.38
CA ARG A 222 -4.29 -18.37 -3.47
C ARG A 222 -5.33 -18.54 -2.39
N VAL A 223 -6.47 -19.13 -2.77
CA VAL A 223 -7.44 -19.72 -1.85
C VAL A 223 -7.34 -21.23 -1.98
N ALA A 224 -6.90 -21.91 -0.92
CA ALA A 224 -6.66 -23.35 -0.93
C ALA A 224 -7.39 -24.06 0.20
N ASN A 225 -7.70 -25.33 -0.03
CA ASN A 225 -8.29 -26.17 1.00
C ASN A 225 -7.32 -26.47 2.15
N ALA A 226 -7.78 -26.26 3.37
CA ALA A 226 -7.16 -26.76 4.60
C ALA A 226 -7.85 -28.07 5.05
N SER A 227 -7.34 -28.70 6.10
CA SER A 227 -8.04 -29.79 6.77
C SER A 227 -9.41 -29.30 7.30
N GLY A 228 -10.48 -30.02 6.98
CA GLY A 228 -11.83 -29.74 7.47
C GLY A 228 -12.78 -30.90 7.20
N THR A 229 -13.96 -30.88 7.81
CA THR A 229 -15.00 -31.91 7.66
C THR A 229 -16.26 -31.26 7.11
N GLY A 230 -16.70 -31.66 5.92
CA GLY A 230 -17.89 -31.11 5.29
C GLY A 230 -17.85 -31.23 3.78
N SER A 231 -18.80 -30.58 3.11
CA SER A 231 -18.93 -30.57 1.64
C SER A 231 -18.93 -29.18 1.04
N TYR A 232 -18.93 -28.13 1.87
CA TYR A 232 -18.92 -26.74 1.45
C TYR A 232 -17.57 -26.09 1.73
N PHE A 233 -17.20 -25.15 0.87
CA PHE A 233 -15.92 -24.46 0.90
C PHE A 233 -16.09 -22.96 1.21
N ALA A 234 -14.98 -22.28 1.51
CA ALA A 234 -14.98 -20.88 1.87
C ALA A 234 -15.16 -19.94 0.66
N THR A 235 -15.72 -18.76 0.94
CA THR A 235 -15.96 -17.66 0.00
C THR A 235 -15.43 -16.34 0.55
N GLY A 236 -15.61 -15.24 -0.20
CA GLY A 236 -15.43 -13.89 0.35
C GLY A 236 -13.98 -13.43 0.39
N VAL A 237 -13.16 -13.90 -0.56
CA VAL A 237 -11.88 -13.28 -0.88
C VAL A 237 -12.10 -12.26 -2.00
N THR A 238 -11.71 -11.02 -1.74
CA THR A 238 -11.73 -9.93 -2.71
C THR A 238 -10.32 -9.47 -3.02
N VAL A 239 -9.95 -9.46 -4.30
CA VAL A 239 -8.69 -8.91 -4.78
C VAL A 239 -9.01 -7.74 -5.71
N GLN A 240 -8.63 -6.53 -5.32
CA GLN A 240 -9.04 -5.33 -6.02
C GLN A 240 -7.88 -4.39 -6.30
N SER A 241 -7.80 -3.87 -7.53
CA SER A 241 -6.81 -2.85 -7.86
C SER A 241 -5.37 -3.27 -7.54
N CYS A 242 -5.03 -4.53 -7.82
CA CYS A 242 -3.69 -5.07 -7.57
C CYS A 242 -2.91 -5.25 -8.88
N SER A 243 -1.59 -5.09 -8.83
CA SER A 243 -0.70 -5.32 -9.98
C SER A 243 0.13 -6.58 -9.77
N PHE A 244 0.07 -7.51 -10.73
CA PHE A 244 0.77 -8.80 -10.69
C PHE A 244 1.77 -8.89 -11.82
N PHE A 245 3.05 -8.95 -11.48
CA PHE A 245 4.18 -9.19 -12.38
C PHE A 245 4.81 -10.55 -12.03
N LEU A 246 4.08 -11.62 -12.36
CA LEU A 246 4.34 -13.00 -11.91
C LEU A 246 4.27 -13.97 -13.09
N THR A 247 4.97 -15.09 -13.01
CA THR A 247 5.19 -15.94 -14.20
C THR A 247 4.20 -17.09 -14.38
N ASN A 248 3.51 -17.57 -13.34
CA ASN A 248 2.65 -18.74 -13.44
C ASN A 248 1.17 -18.40 -13.25
N THR A 249 0.64 -18.49 -12.03
CA THR A 249 -0.79 -18.29 -11.74
C THR A 249 -0.97 -17.23 -10.64
N PRO A 250 -1.13 -15.95 -11.02
CA PRO A 250 -1.28 -14.84 -10.07
C PRO A 250 -2.39 -15.04 -9.06
N ILE A 251 -3.55 -15.55 -9.50
CA ILE A 251 -4.71 -15.76 -8.65
C ILE A 251 -5.28 -17.14 -8.90
N SER A 252 -5.43 -17.94 -7.83
CA SER A 252 -6.03 -19.26 -7.91
C SER A 252 -6.98 -19.57 -6.75
N VAL A 253 -8.06 -20.29 -7.06
CA VAL A 253 -8.98 -20.88 -6.09
C VAL A 253 -9.00 -22.39 -6.29
N THR A 254 -8.29 -23.11 -5.41
CA THR A 254 -8.13 -24.57 -5.43
C THR A 254 -9.03 -25.22 -4.39
N ALA A 255 -10.35 -25.09 -4.56
CA ALA A 255 -11.32 -25.86 -3.79
C ALA A 255 -11.27 -27.35 -4.19
N PRO A 256 -11.74 -28.27 -3.32
CA PRO A 256 -11.85 -29.68 -3.69
C PRO A 256 -12.74 -29.89 -4.92
N ALA A 257 -12.42 -30.93 -5.71
CA ALA A 257 -13.16 -31.23 -6.93
C ALA A 257 -14.67 -31.44 -6.64
N GLY A 258 -15.53 -30.88 -7.50
CA GLY A 258 -16.98 -31.02 -7.40
C GLY A 258 -17.67 -30.05 -6.45
N VAL A 259 -16.94 -29.20 -5.73
CA VAL A 259 -17.54 -28.12 -4.93
C VAL A 259 -17.96 -26.97 -5.84
N ASN A 260 -19.17 -26.45 -5.63
CA ASN A 260 -19.64 -25.18 -6.19
C ASN A 260 -19.71 -24.15 -5.04
N LEU A 261 -19.49 -22.88 -5.37
CA LEU A 261 -19.66 -21.76 -4.45
C LEU A 261 -20.89 -20.96 -4.87
N ALA A 262 -21.79 -20.62 -3.94
CA ALA A 262 -22.87 -19.70 -4.22
C ALA A 262 -22.36 -18.25 -4.29
N ALA A 263 -21.30 -17.93 -3.55
CA ALA A 263 -20.64 -16.63 -3.58
C ALA A 263 -19.19 -16.75 -4.07
N PRO A 264 -18.86 -16.38 -5.31
CA PRO A 264 -17.50 -16.47 -5.82
C PRO A 264 -16.53 -15.54 -5.08
N CYS A 265 -15.23 -15.84 -5.16
CA CYS A 265 -14.20 -14.85 -4.89
C CYS A 265 -14.26 -13.76 -5.97
N VAL A 266 -14.08 -12.49 -5.57
CA VAL A 266 -14.26 -11.34 -6.46
C VAL A 266 -12.92 -10.72 -6.81
N ILE A 267 -12.61 -10.69 -8.10
CA ILE A 267 -11.33 -10.15 -8.62
C ILE A 267 -11.64 -9.00 -9.55
N SER A 268 -11.21 -7.77 -9.23
CA SER A 268 -11.56 -6.65 -10.10
C SER A 268 -10.55 -5.52 -10.13
N GLY A 269 -10.55 -4.75 -11.23
CA GLY A 269 -9.64 -3.62 -11.39
C GLY A 269 -8.16 -4.00 -11.38
N CYS A 270 -7.80 -5.27 -11.55
CA CYS A 270 -6.41 -5.74 -11.43
C CYS A 270 -5.67 -5.67 -12.76
N TYR A 271 -4.35 -5.51 -12.66
CA TYR A 271 -3.42 -5.65 -13.78
C TYR A 271 -2.62 -6.94 -13.63
N ILE A 272 -2.73 -7.86 -14.59
CA ILE A 272 -2.03 -9.14 -14.59
C ILE A 272 -1.11 -9.21 -15.81
N HIS A 273 0.19 -9.42 -15.57
CA HIS A 273 1.22 -9.41 -16.59
C HIS A 273 2.10 -10.66 -16.56
N GLN A 274 2.30 -11.25 -17.75
CA GLN A 274 3.23 -12.35 -18.04
C GLN A 274 2.95 -13.66 -17.29
N ALA A 275 1.68 -13.95 -17.04
CA ALA A 275 1.27 -15.22 -16.43
C ALA A 275 1.12 -16.34 -17.47
N VAL A 276 1.41 -17.58 -17.09
CA VAL A 276 0.98 -18.77 -17.85
C VAL A 276 -0.54 -18.88 -17.80
N THR A 277 -1.12 -18.82 -16.59
CA THR A 277 -2.57 -18.80 -16.38
C THR A 277 -2.94 -17.55 -15.58
N GLY A 278 -3.73 -16.62 -16.13
CA GLY A 278 -4.05 -15.36 -15.47
C GLY A 278 -4.88 -15.57 -14.19
N LEU A 279 -6.06 -16.17 -14.35
CA LEU A 279 -7.00 -16.50 -13.27
C LEU A 279 -7.38 -17.98 -13.35
N SER A 280 -7.31 -18.71 -12.24
CA SER A 280 -7.59 -20.15 -12.20
C SER A 280 -8.57 -20.54 -11.09
N GLY A 281 -9.78 -20.92 -11.46
CA GLY A 281 -10.72 -21.58 -10.57
C GLY A 281 -10.67 -23.10 -10.71
N GLY A 282 -10.99 -23.83 -9.64
CA GLY A 282 -11.36 -25.25 -9.73
C GLY A 282 -12.74 -25.49 -10.37
N ASN A 283 -13.59 -24.46 -10.48
CA ASN A 283 -14.93 -24.45 -11.06
C ASN A 283 -15.29 -23.01 -11.44
N THR A 284 -16.13 -22.81 -12.47
CA THR A 284 -16.61 -21.49 -12.91
C THR A 284 -17.27 -20.67 -11.81
N THR A 285 -17.83 -21.28 -10.76
CA THR A 285 -18.42 -20.56 -9.63
C THR A 285 -17.41 -20.05 -8.61
N HIS A 286 -16.11 -20.39 -8.74
CA HIS A 286 -15.12 -20.06 -7.72
C HIS A 286 -14.62 -18.62 -7.80
N ILE A 287 -14.55 -18.06 -9.01
CA ILE A 287 -14.01 -16.73 -9.27
C ILE A 287 -15.02 -16.00 -10.16
N ALA A 288 -15.42 -14.81 -9.74
CA ALA A 288 -16.08 -13.81 -10.57
C ALA A 288 -15.10 -12.65 -10.76
N GLU A 289 -14.93 -12.23 -12.00
CA GLU A 289 -13.93 -11.24 -12.34
C GLU A 289 -14.51 -10.15 -13.24
N ASP A 290 -14.13 -8.88 -13.06
CA ASP A 290 -14.54 -7.78 -13.94
C ASP A 290 -13.54 -6.62 -13.91
N TYR A 291 -13.48 -5.82 -14.99
CA TYR A 291 -12.53 -4.70 -15.14
C TYR A 291 -11.05 -5.07 -14.88
N ASN A 292 -10.64 -6.29 -15.23
CA ASN A 292 -9.25 -6.72 -15.16
C ASN A 292 -8.58 -6.61 -16.53
N ILE A 293 -7.29 -6.30 -16.53
CA ILE A 293 -6.43 -6.41 -17.71
C ILE A 293 -5.54 -7.62 -17.52
N ILE A 294 -5.71 -8.62 -18.38
CA ILE A 294 -5.05 -9.92 -18.24
C ILE A 294 -4.16 -10.20 -19.44
N TYR A 295 -2.85 -10.09 -19.25
CA TYR A 295 -1.83 -10.47 -20.21
C TYR A 295 -1.21 -11.81 -19.80
N ALA A 296 -1.74 -12.90 -20.36
CA ALA A 296 -1.36 -14.28 -20.02
C ALA A 296 -1.57 -15.24 -21.20
N THR A 297 -0.84 -16.37 -21.23
CA THR A 297 -1.03 -17.41 -22.27
C THR A 297 -2.43 -18.01 -22.22
N THR A 298 -2.88 -18.35 -21.02
CA THR A 298 -4.25 -18.78 -20.73
C THR A 298 -4.88 -17.73 -19.80
N PRO A 299 -5.61 -16.73 -20.30
CA PRO A 299 -6.13 -15.66 -19.46
C PRO A 299 -7.00 -16.17 -18.30
N ARG A 300 -7.80 -17.21 -18.54
CA ARG A 300 -8.77 -17.74 -17.58
C ARG A 300 -8.91 -19.25 -17.71
N THR A 301 -9.05 -19.91 -16.57
CA THR A 301 -9.44 -21.31 -16.47
C THR A 301 -10.56 -21.43 -15.45
N LEU A 302 -11.76 -21.84 -15.89
CA LEU A 302 -12.94 -22.04 -15.02
C LEU A 302 -13.24 -20.80 -14.15
N VAL A 303 -13.48 -19.66 -14.82
CA VAL A 303 -13.79 -18.37 -14.18
C VAL A 303 -15.11 -17.83 -14.74
N ASN A 304 -15.96 -17.27 -13.89
CA ASN A 304 -17.12 -16.49 -14.32
C ASN A 304 -16.66 -15.12 -14.82
N VAL A 305 -16.84 -14.88 -16.12
CA VAL A 305 -16.26 -13.75 -16.84
C VAL A 305 -17.20 -12.55 -16.84
N GLY A 306 -16.75 -11.44 -16.28
CA GLY A 306 -17.43 -10.15 -16.35
C GLY A 306 -17.28 -9.49 -17.73
N PRO A 307 -18.21 -8.59 -18.09
CA PRO A 307 -18.28 -8.04 -19.44
C PRO A 307 -17.19 -7.00 -19.76
N ASN A 308 -16.49 -6.45 -18.76
CA ASN A 308 -15.60 -5.31 -18.97
C ASN A 308 -14.12 -5.67 -19.03
N SER A 309 -13.71 -6.87 -18.63
CA SER A 309 -12.29 -7.27 -18.60
C SER A 309 -11.69 -7.48 -19.99
N ILE A 310 -10.45 -7.03 -20.18
CA ILE A 310 -9.69 -7.19 -21.43
C ILE A 310 -8.62 -8.26 -21.25
N THR A 311 -8.51 -9.16 -22.22
CA THR A 311 -7.42 -10.12 -22.34
C THR A 311 -6.47 -9.75 -23.47
N ASN A 312 -5.19 -10.04 -23.30
CA ASN A 312 -4.14 -9.79 -24.30
C ASN A 312 -3.97 -8.32 -24.68
N ALA A 313 -4.29 -7.39 -23.77
CA ALA A 313 -3.94 -5.99 -23.94
C ALA A 313 -2.41 -5.83 -23.96
N ALA A 314 -1.91 -4.91 -24.77
CA ALA A 314 -0.50 -4.56 -24.76
C ALA A 314 -0.08 -4.09 -23.35
N PRO A 315 1.02 -4.62 -22.79
CA PRO A 315 1.64 -4.07 -21.60
C PRO A 315 1.92 -2.58 -21.77
N ALA A 316 1.44 -1.76 -20.83
CA ALA A 316 1.52 -0.30 -20.96
C ALA A 316 1.78 0.36 -19.61
N PHE A 317 2.91 0.00 -19.00
CA PHE A 317 3.37 0.47 -17.69
C PHE A 317 4.85 0.88 -17.76
N ASP A 318 5.26 1.73 -16.82
CA ASP A 318 6.61 2.27 -16.74
C ASP A 318 7.57 1.26 -16.07
N LEU A 319 8.67 0.92 -16.75
CA LEU A 319 9.72 0.01 -16.27
C LEU A 319 10.95 0.77 -15.75
N ASN A 320 10.74 1.98 -15.23
CA ASN A 320 11.74 3.04 -15.10
C ASN A 320 12.19 3.56 -16.46
N ASP A 321 11.24 3.74 -17.38
CA ASP A 321 11.49 4.13 -18.78
C ASP A 321 12.16 5.50 -18.86
N GLY A 322 11.98 6.34 -17.83
CA GLY A 322 12.66 7.63 -17.72
C GLY A 322 14.18 7.56 -17.78
N ARG A 323 14.79 6.40 -17.45
CA ARG A 323 16.22 6.17 -17.65
C ARG A 323 16.66 6.23 -19.11
N LEU A 324 15.74 6.01 -20.05
CA LEU A 324 16.01 6.02 -21.49
C LEU A 324 15.93 7.41 -22.10
N SER A 325 15.08 8.28 -21.55
CA SER A 325 14.78 9.60 -22.09
C SER A 325 15.25 10.76 -21.20
N GLY A 326 15.79 10.47 -20.02
CA GLY A 326 16.22 11.47 -19.04
C GLY A 326 15.07 12.20 -18.33
N VAL A 327 13.83 11.71 -18.45
CA VAL A 327 12.70 12.22 -17.66
C VAL A 327 12.79 11.66 -16.22
N PRO A 328 12.17 12.34 -15.23
CA PRO A 328 12.13 11.84 -13.85
C PRO A 328 11.68 10.38 -13.79
N LEU A 329 12.37 9.59 -12.97
CA LEU A 329 12.01 8.20 -12.76
C LEU A 329 10.63 8.13 -12.12
N ARG A 330 9.87 7.16 -12.60
CA ARG A 330 8.54 6.85 -12.11
C ARG A 330 8.56 5.55 -11.33
N PRO A 331 7.58 5.31 -10.46
CA PRO A 331 7.46 4.04 -9.76
C PRO A 331 7.33 2.90 -10.77
N PHE A 332 8.07 1.82 -10.53
CA PHE A 332 7.93 0.60 -11.32
C PHE A 332 6.47 0.15 -11.40
N GLY A 333 5.96 -0.07 -12.60
CA GLY A 333 4.59 -0.54 -12.82
C GLY A 333 3.52 0.55 -12.79
N GLU A 334 3.89 1.83 -12.75
CA GLU A 334 2.96 2.95 -12.99
C GLU A 334 2.36 2.88 -14.41
N PRO A 335 1.07 3.17 -14.63
CA PRO A 335 0.49 3.24 -15.98
C PRO A 335 1.20 4.25 -16.92
N SER A 336 1.56 3.79 -18.12
CA SER A 336 2.12 4.62 -19.19
C SER A 336 1.07 5.53 -19.84
N ALA A 337 1.51 6.60 -20.54
CA ALA A 337 0.68 7.75 -20.95
C ALA A 337 -0.40 7.45 -22.00
N VAL A 338 -0.22 6.35 -22.72
CA VAL A 338 -1.07 5.97 -23.87
C VAL A 338 -1.57 4.53 -23.69
N GLY A 339 -1.52 4.02 -22.46
CA GLY A 339 -1.84 2.63 -22.15
C GLY A 339 -3.32 2.38 -21.91
N ALA A 340 -3.77 1.18 -22.26
CA ALA A 340 -5.12 0.68 -21.93
C ALA A 340 -5.37 0.55 -20.41
N ILE A 341 -4.34 0.78 -19.59
CA ILE A 341 -4.40 0.69 -18.13
C ILE A 341 -5.08 1.92 -17.53
N GLY A 342 -4.84 3.14 -18.07
CA GLY A 342 -5.42 4.38 -17.56
C GLY A 342 -6.93 4.43 -17.75
N GLY A 343 -7.68 4.75 -16.68
CA GLY A 343 -9.14 4.87 -16.77
C GLY A 343 -9.93 3.56 -16.86
N PHE A 344 -9.27 2.40 -16.73
CA PHE A 344 -9.90 1.09 -16.93
C PHE A 344 -10.42 0.42 -15.65
N GLY A 345 -9.73 0.57 -14.52
CA GLY A 345 -9.96 -0.22 -13.30
C GLY A 345 -11.21 0.15 -12.49
N SER A 346 -12.18 0.83 -13.09
CA SER A 346 -13.39 1.29 -12.40
C SER A 346 -14.47 0.21 -12.28
N SER A 347 -14.25 -0.77 -11.39
CA SER A 347 -15.28 -1.69 -10.89
C SER A 347 -15.92 -1.18 -9.60
N GLY A 348 -17.24 -1.00 -9.57
CA GLY A 348 -18.00 -0.70 -8.35
C GLY A 348 -17.37 0.41 -7.47
N THR A 349 -17.09 0.09 -6.20
CA THR A 349 -16.39 0.98 -5.26
C THR A 349 -14.88 0.84 -5.42
N VAL A 350 -14.29 1.72 -6.22
CA VAL A 350 -12.84 1.79 -6.44
C VAL A 350 -12.14 2.39 -5.21
N PRO A 351 -10.92 1.95 -4.84
CA PRO A 351 -10.14 2.60 -3.80
C PRO A 351 -9.87 4.07 -4.14
N ALA A 352 -10.06 4.98 -3.17
CA ALA A 352 -9.84 6.43 -3.37
C ALA A 352 -8.35 6.82 -3.46
N ILE A 353 -7.45 5.91 -3.09
CA ILE A 353 -6.00 6.10 -3.10
C ILE A 353 -5.31 4.87 -3.70
N ASP A 354 -4.10 5.03 -4.20
CA ASP A 354 -3.28 3.97 -4.78
C ASP A 354 -2.27 3.38 -3.77
N LEU A 355 -1.36 2.52 -4.24
CA LEU A 355 -0.28 1.91 -3.45
C LEU A 355 0.58 2.96 -2.72
N TRP A 356 0.72 4.17 -3.26
CA TRP A 356 1.57 5.23 -2.71
C TRP A 356 0.77 6.26 -1.91
N ASN A 357 -0.47 5.92 -1.57
CA ASN A 357 -1.39 6.82 -0.86
C ASN A 357 -1.61 8.15 -1.63
N ARG A 358 -1.55 8.09 -2.97
CA ARG A 358 -1.92 9.21 -3.85
C ARG A 358 -3.35 8.99 -4.35
N ALA A 359 -4.06 10.07 -4.66
CA ALA A 359 -5.49 9.97 -4.96
C ALA A 359 -5.76 9.23 -6.28
N ARG A 360 -6.97 8.70 -6.41
CA ARG A 360 -7.50 8.05 -7.62
C ARG A 360 -8.90 8.58 -7.90
N PRO A 361 -9.31 8.72 -9.17
CA PRO A 361 -8.46 8.65 -10.36
C PRO A 361 -7.49 9.83 -10.44
N GLU A 362 -6.32 9.62 -11.07
CA GLU A 362 -5.41 10.71 -11.43
C GLU A 362 -4.71 10.43 -12.77
N GLY A 363 -4.34 11.51 -13.44
CA GLY A 363 -3.63 11.50 -14.71
C GLY A 363 -4.55 11.35 -15.93
N PHE A 364 -3.98 11.58 -17.12
CA PHE A 364 -4.61 11.33 -18.43
C PHE A 364 -5.89 12.13 -18.77
N GLY A 365 -6.32 13.06 -17.91
CA GLY A 365 -7.69 13.58 -18.00
C GLY A 365 -8.76 12.49 -17.76
N ALA A 366 -8.38 11.38 -17.14
CA ALA A 366 -9.28 10.26 -16.87
C ALA A 366 -10.13 10.55 -15.63
N ILE A 367 -11.45 10.40 -15.76
CA ILE A 367 -12.40 10.44 -14.63
C ILE A 367 -12.61 9.05 -13.99
N LYS A 368 -11.85 8.05 -14.46
CA LYS A 368 -11.90 6.67 -14.03
C LYS A 368 -10.51 6.24 -13.58
N ALA A 369 -10.46 5.31 -12.65
CA ALA A 369 -9.22 4.83 -12.09
C ALA A 369 -8.51 3.89 -13.05
N ALA A 370 -7.19 3.83 -13.00
CA ALA A 370 -6.38 2.84 -13.71
C ALA A 370 -6.63 1.42 -13.20
N ALA A 371 -6.34 0.42 -14.04
CA ALA A 371 -6.21 -0.95 -13.56
C ALA A 371 -4.89 -1.12 -12.77
N GLY A 372 -4.93 -1.90 -11.71
CA GLY A 372 -3.77 -2.20 -10.88
C GLY A 372 -3.62 -1.28 -9.66
N ALA A 373 -2.44 -1.40 -9.04
CA ALA A 373 -2.13 -0.83 -7.74
C ALA A 373 -1.69 0.64 -7.76
N LEU A 374 -1.30 1.16 -8.92
CA LEU A 374 -0.79 2.52 -9.09
C LEU A 374 -1.66 3.29 -10.07
N GLU A 375 -1.88 4.57 -9.77
CA GLU A 375 -2.36 5.54 -10.77
C GLU A 375 -1.18 6.21 -11.46
N ARG A 376 -1.46 6.85 -12.60
CA ARG A 376 -0.46 7.72 -13.22
C ARG A 376 -0.44 9.06 -12.51
N HIS A 377 0.76 9.48 -12.17
CA HIS A 377 1.00 10.71 -11.45
C HIS A 377 2.00 11.59 -12.19
N ASP A 378 2.17 12.81 -11.68
CA ASP A 378 3.20 13.72 -12.17
C ASP A 378 3.05 13.95 -13.67
N THR A 379 1.81 14.31 -14.04
CA THR A 379 1.37 14.43 -15.44
C THR A 379 1.33 15.85 -15.96
N GLY A 380 1.88 16.80 -15.21
CA GLY A 380 1.79 18.19 -15.56
C GLY A 380 2.49 18.52 -16.87
N ALA A 381 1.85 19.38 -17.66
CA ALA A 381 2.32 19.81 -18.96
C ALA A 381 2.70 21.29 -18.93
N LYS A 382 3.63 21.69 -19.81
CA LYS A 382 3.97 23.10 -20.01
C LYS A 382 2.80 23.81 -20.71
N ASP A 383 2.37 24.94 -20.19
CA ASP A 383 1.39 25.83 -20.82
C ASP A 383 1.99 27.25 -20.98
N VAL A 384 1.86 27.82 -22.19
CA VAL A 384 2.39 29.14 -22.58
C VAL A 384 1.31 30.17 -22.92
N THR A 385 0.06 29.80 -22.68
CA THR A 385 -1.12 30.67 -22.85
C THR A 385 -1.57 31.22 -21.50
N HIS A 386 -1.37 30.42 -20.45
CA HIS A 386 -1.93 30.64 -19.13
C HIS A 386 -0.87 30.92 -18.05
N GLN A 387 0.32 31.38 -18.40
CA GLN A 387 1.35 31.81 -17.43
C GLN A 387 0.92 33.01 -16.57
N ASP A 388 1.57 33.16 -15.42
CA ASP A 388 1.56 34.40 -14.64
C ASP A 388 2.41 35.49 -15.32
N ALA A 389 2.17 36.74 -14.96
CA ALA A 389 2.89 37.87 -15.53
C ALA A 389 4.40 37.76 -15.24
N GLY A 390 5.21 37.73 -16.31
CA GLY A 390 6.67 37.62 -16.22
C GLY A 390 7.21 36.19 -16.25
N SER A 391 6.37 35.17 -16.12
CA SER A 391 6.74 33.76 -16.35
C SER A 391 6.74 33.44 -17.85
N PRO A 392 7.66 32.60 -18.36
CA PRO A 392 7.63 32.16 -19.76
C PRO A 392 6.63 31.02 -20.04
N ALA A 393 6.18 30.33 -18.99
CA ALA A 393 5.21 29.24 -19.01
C ALA A 393 4.76 28.90 -17.58
N CYS A 394 3.62 28.24 -17.45
CA CYS A 394 3.15 27.61 -16.22
C CYS A 394 3.02 26.08 -16.36
N LEU A 395 2.69 25.43 -15.26
CA LEU A 395 2.34 24.02 -15.20
C LEU A 395 0.81 23.86 -15.30
N ALA A 396 0.33 23.18 -16.35
CA ALA A 396 -1.06 22.79 -16.48
C ALA A 396 -1.29 21.35 -15.99
N LEU A 397 -2.28 21.18 -15.13
CA LEU A 397 -2.81 19.90 -14.67
C LEU A 397 -4.24 19.75 -15.20
N VAL A 398 -4.46 18.79 -16.12
CA VAL A 398 -5.75 18.57 -16.79
C VAL A 398 -6.45 17.33 -16.19
N GLY A 399 -7.72 17.51 -15.85
CA GLY A 399 -8.53 16.54 -15.13
C GLY A 399 -8.09 16.33 -13.67
N PRO A 400 -8.57 15.25 -13.04
CA PRO A 400 -7.95 14.75 -11.81
C PRO A 400 -6.47 14.48 -12.07
N SER A 401 -5.58 15.25 -11.44
CA SER A 401 -4.13 15.09 -11.61
C SER A 401 -3.37 15.79 -10.49
N SER A 402 -2.17 15.30 -10.22
CA SER A 402 -1.17 15.97 -9.40
C SER A 402 0.20 16.02 -10.05
N GLN A 403 1.06 16.89 -9.52
CA GLN A 403 2.48 16.98 -9.84
C GLN A 403 3.27 17.28 -8.58
N GLU A 404 4.30 16.50 -8.33
CA GLU A 404 5.27 16.73 -7.28
C GLU A 404 6.52 17.43 -7.81
N ARG A 405 7.08 18.32 -6.98
CA ARG A 405 8.29 19.08 -7.25
C ARG A 405 9.19 19.09 -6.00
N PRO A 406 10.45 18.61 -6.10
CA PRO A 406 11.41 18.79 -5.02
C PRO A 406 11.83 20.27 -4.94
N ILE A 407 11.87 20.80 -3.72
CA ILE A 407 12.29 22.17 -3.41
C ILE A 407 13.42 22.11 -2.39
N LEU A 408 14.55 22.72 -2.72
CA LEU A 408 15.70 22.80 -1.80
C LEU A 408 15.42 23.83 -0.70
N VAL A 409 15.71 23.46 0.54
CA VAL A 409 15.54 24.32 1.71
C VAL A 409 16.77 24.26 2.62
N ASN A 410 17.01 25.36 3.33
CA ASN A 410 18.06 25.49 4.36
C ASN A 410 17.44 25.33 5.76
N PRO A 411 18.26 25.09 6.81
CA PRO A 411 17.79 25.03 8.19
C PRO A 411 17.51 26.43 8.76
N GLN A 412 16.65 27.18 8.08
CA GLN A 412 16.22 28.51 8.44
C GLN A 412 14.71 28.62 8.19
N SER A 413 14.05 29.52 8.91
CA SER A 413 12.63 29.78 8.68
C SER A 413 12.43 30.18 7.22
N THR A 414 11.59 29.41 6.53
CA THR A 414 11.33 29.55 5.10
C THR A 414 9.83 29.53 4.89
N THR A 415 9.31 30.54 4.21
CA THR A 415 7.92 30.55 3.74
C THR A 415 7.90 30.17 2.28
N LEU A 416 7.13 29.13 1.96
CA LEU A 416 6.89 28.73 0.57
C LEU A 416 5.52 29.25 0.12
N SER A 417 5.46 29.75 -1.11
CA SER A 417 4.20 30.09 -1.76
C SER A 417 4.22 29.68 -3.23
N ILE A 418 3.02 29.48 -3.78
CA ILE A 418 2.81 29.16 -5.20
C ILE A 418 1.55 29.85 -5.68
N LYS A 419 1.55 30.30 -6.93
CA LYS A 419 0.35 30.87 -7.55
C LYS A 419 -0.46 29.79 -8.28
N VAL A 420 -1.78 29.88 -8.18
CA VAL A 420 -2.70 28.97 -8.85
C VAL A 420 -3.86 29.74 -9.50
N ARG A 421 -4.35 29.21 -10.62
CA ARG A 421 -5.63 29.57 -11.25
C ARG A 421 -6.25 28.34 -11.92
N TRP A 422 -7.53 28.36 -12.25
CA TRP A 422 -8.21 27.24 -12.93
C TRP A 422 -9.39 27.69 -13.79
N ASP A 423 -9.74 26.86 -14.77
CA ASP A 423 -10.86 27.08 -15.69
C ASP A 423 -12.23 26.74 -15.08
N GLY A 424 -13.31 27.10 -15.78
CA GLY A 424 -14.66 26.79 -15.35
C GLY A 424 -15.04 25.32 -15.51
N ASN A 425 -14.40 24.59 -16.44
CA ASN A 425 -14.62 23.15 -16.64
C ASN A 425 -14.14 22.33 -15.44
N HIS A 426 -13.14 22.82 -14.71
CA HIS A 426 -12.68 22.24 -13.46
C HIS A 426 -13.78 22.22 -12.38
N GLY A 427 -14.60 23.26 -12.33
CA GLY A 427 -15.64 23.47 -11.31
C GLY A 427 -15.07 23.82 -9.91
N ASP A 428 -15.96 24.12 -8.96
CA ASP A 428 -15.57 24.61 -7.62
C ASP A 428 -15.84 23.65 -6.46
N ALA A 429 -16.41 22.46 -6.74
CA ALA A 429 -16.70 21.47 -5.70
C ALA A 429 -15.43 20.89 -5.04
N ALA A 430 -14.35 20.76 -5.81
CA ALA A 430 -13.07 20.25 -5.35
C ALA A 430 -11.94 21.15 -5.87
N LYS A 431 -11.78 22.34 -5.26
CA LYS A 431 -10.81 23.35 -5.69
C LYS A 431 -9.35 22.85 -5.67
N PRO A 432 -8.47 23.45 -6.49
CA PRO A 432 -7.05 23.13 -6.51
C PRO A 432 -6.37 23.29 -5.15
N GLN A 433 -5.32 22.50 -4.93
CA GLN A 433 -4.55 22.50 -3.68
C GLN A 433 -3.05 22.57 -3.96
N ALA A 434 -2.34 23.21 -3.03
CA ALA A 434 -0.91 23.06 -2.84
C ALA A 434 -0.68 22.33 -1.51
N ILE A 435 0.12 21.27 -1.55
CA ILE A 435 0.39 20.41 -0.40
C ILE A 435 1.89 20.33 -0.22
N LEU A 436 2.38 20.74 0.94
CA LEU A 436 3.74 20.44 1.38
C LEU A 436 3.69 19.06 2.03
N LEU A 437 4.36 18.07 1.45
CA LEU A 437 4.42 16.73 2.04
C LEU A 437 5.35 16.77 3.26
N SER A 438 5.03 15.94 4.26
CA SER A 438 5.90 15.76 5.41
C SER A 438 7.27 15.24 4.96
N ASN A 439 8.33 15.88 5.40
CA ASN A 439 9.67 15.33 5.35
C ASN A 439 10.23 15.21 6.78
N PRO A 440 10.10 14.02 7.39
CA PRO A 440 10.56 13.81 8.76
C PRO A 440 12.07 13.90 8.92
N GLU A 441 12.86 13.59 7.88
CA GLU A 441 14.33 13.62 7.93
C GLU A 441 14.87 15.02 8.25
N ILE A 442 14.11 16.06 7.92
CA ILE A 442 14.42 17.46 8.19
C ILE A 442 13.37 18.16 9.06
N GLY A 443 12.51 17.40 9.75
CA GLY A 443 11.54 17.94 10.71
C GLY A 443 10.41 18.79 10.10
N VAL A 444 10.07 18.58 8.83
CA VAL A 444 9.01 19.34 8.14
C VAL A 444 7.70 18.55 8.20
N ALA A 445 6.69 19.12 8.85
CA ALA A 445 5.34 18.56 8.88
C ALA A 445 4.56 18.84 7.58
N ALA A 446 3.58 17.99 7.28
CA ALA A 446 2.72 18.19 6.14
C ALA A 446 1.82 19.43 6.32
N GLN A 447 1.58 20.16 5.23
CA GLN A 447 0.64 21.28 5.19
C GLN A 447 -0.19 21.22 3.92
N THR A 448 -1.45 21.63 3.97
CA THR A 448 -2.34 21.68 2.79
C THR A 448 -3.04 23.03 2.74
N ILE A 449 -2.89 23.72 1.62
CA ILE A 449 -3.58 24.98 1.34
C ILE A 449 -4.50 24.75 0.14
N THR A 450 -5.78 25.10 0.31
CA THR A 450 -6.78 25.00 -0.76
C THR A 450 -7.06 26.39 -1.30
N ALA A 451 -7.15 26.50 -2.62
CA ALA A 451 -7.59 27.70 -3.31
C ALA A 451 -8.93 28.21 -2.77
N ALA A 452 -9.04 29.52 -2.57
CA ALA A 452 -10.21 30.14 -1.95
C ALA A 452 -11.14 30.79 -2.99
N SER A 453 -10.59 31.24 -4.12
CA SER A 453 -11.35 31.90 -5.19
C SER A 453 -12.32 30.93 -5.91
N THR A 454 -13.11 31.44 -6.85
CA THR A 454 -13.95 30.64 -7.74
C THR A 454 -13.27 30.49 -9.09
N GLY A 455 -13.49 29.37 -9.77
CA GLY A 455 -12.97 29.11 -11.10
C GLY A 455 -13.45 30.10 -12.14
N GLY A 456 -12.84 30.02 -13.33
CA GLY A 456 -13.29 30.80 -14.47
C GLY A 456 -14.59 30.27 -15.07
N VAL A 457 -14.82 30.52 -16.36
CA VAL A 457 -16.05 30.10 -17.07
C VAL A 457 -15.67 29.29 -18.30
N GLY A 458 -16.23 28.08 -18.43
CA GLY A 458 -15.87 27.15 -19.50
C GLY A 458 -14.36 26.86 -19.51
N ALA A 459 -13.71 27.01 -20.66
CA ALA A 459 -12.26 26.84 -20.78
C ALA A 459 -11.45 28.10 -20.43
N THR A 460 -12.09 29.19 -20.00
CA THR A 460 -11.39 30.43 -19.61
C THR A 460 -11.07 30.40 -18.13
N PRO A 461 -9.80 30.54 -17.70
CA PRO A 461 -9.43 30.54 -16.29
C PRO A 461 -9.71 31.84 -15.57
N ASN A 462 -9.81 31.76 -14.23
CA ASN A 462 -9.84 32.91 -13.33
C ASN A 462 -8.47 33.62 -13.24
N GLY A 463 -8.40 34.65 -12.39
CA GLY A 463 -7.15 35.30 -12.03
C GLY A 463 -6.31 34.45 -11.07
N TYR A 464 -5.00 34.67 -11.04
CA TYR A 464 -4.10 33.99 -10.10
C TYR A 464 -4.38 34.40 -8.66
N GLU A 465 -4.43 33.40 -7.77
CA GLU A 465 -4.33 33.57 -6.32
C GLU A 465 -3.04 32.92 -5.78
N THR A 466 -2.52 33.44 -4.67
CA THR A 466 -1.30 32.91 -4.03
C THR A 466 -1.68 31.99 -2.88
N LEU A 467 -1.20 30.74 -2.92
CA LEU A 467 -1.29 29.79 -1.82
C LEU A 467 0.00 29.85 -1.01
N THR A 468 -0.09 30.31 0.24
CA THR A 468 1.06 30.47 1.14
C THR A 468 0.99 29.48 2.29
N PHE A 469 2.05 28.72 2.48
CA PHE A 469 2.20 27.82 3.62
C PHE A 469 2.59 28.58 4.88
N ALA A 470 2.28 28.02 6.06
CA ALA A 470 2.88 28.49 7.29
C ALA A 470 4.41 28.29 7.22
N PRO A 471 5.22 29.21 7.79
CA PRO A 471 6.67 29.08 7.77
C PRO A 471 7.13 27.73 8.31
N ILE A 472 8.08 27.10 7.62
CA ILE A 472 8.76 25.90 8.08
C ILE A 472 10.17 26.24 8.54
N THR A 473 10.68 25.52 9.53
CA THR A 473 12.08 25.63 9.95
C THR A 473 12.68 24.24 9.94
N PRO A 474 13.30 23.82 8.83
CA PRO A 474 13.95 22.52 8.74
C PRO A 474 15.07 22.38 9.78
N THR A 475 15.29 21.18 10.29
CA THR A 475 16.39 20.88 11.23
C THR A 475 17.76 20.80 10.54
N ALA A 476 17.77 20.54 9.23
CA ALA A 476 18.95 20.48 8.39
C ALA A 476 18.63 20.99 6.98
N ALA A 477 19.66 21.26 6.17
CA ALA A 477 19.46 21.50 4.74
C ALA A 477 18.95 20.22 4.07
N GLY A 478 18.03 20.35 3.12
CA GLY A 478 17.44 19.19 2.47
C GLY A 478 16.42 19.55 1.40
N VAL A 479 15.52 18.61 1.13
CA VAL A 479 14.50 18.72 0.09
C VAL A 479 13.12 18.59 0.73
N VAL A 480 12.22 19.52 0.46
CA VAL A 480 10.79 19.32 0.72
C VAL A 480 10.07 19.01 -0.59
N MET A 481 9.00 18.24 -0.52
CA MET A 481 8.19 17.89 -1.68
C MET A 481 6.93 18.74 -1.71
N LEU A 482 6.80 19.58 -2.75
CA LEU A 482 5.59 20.33 -3.04
C LEU A 482 4.74 19.53 -4.03
N ARG A 483 3.53 19.14 -3.61
CA ARG A 483 2.52 18.53 -4.47
C ARG A 483 1.49 19.59 -4.86
N MET A 484 1.34 19.80 -6.16
CA MET A 484 0.28 20.59 -6.79
C MET A 484 -0.82 19.63 -7.22
N ALA A 485 -2.07 19.88 -6.86
CA ALA A 485 -3.20 19.01 -7.17
C ALA A 485 -4.34 19.80 -7.81
N SER A 486 -4.79 19.36 -8.98
CA SER A 486 -5.96 19.92 -9.68
C SER A 486 -7.23 19.58 -8.92
N ARG A 487 -7.53 18.29 -8.75
CA ARG A 487 -8.78 17.77 -8.17
C ARG A 487 -10.05 18.09 -8.98
N ALA A 488 -9.91 18.47 -10.26
CA ALA A 488 -11.04 18.59 -11.18
C ALA A 488 -11.88 17.31 -11.20
N ALA A 489 -13.21 17.43 -11.14
CA ALA A 489 -14.11 16.28 -11.28
C ALA A 489 -14.30 15.84 -12.74
N ALA A 490 -14.08 16.76 -13.68
CA ALA A 490 -14.21 16.53 -15.11
C ALA A 490 -12.84 16.30 -15.75
N GLY A 491 -12.77 15.43 -16.75
CA GLY A 491 -11.52 15.06 -17.43
C GLY A 491 -10.88 16.18 -18.25
N ASN A 492 -11.63 17.25 -18.54
CA ASN A 492 -11.21 18.41 -19.32
C ASN A 492 -11.04 19.69 -18.50
N GLY A 493 -11.26 19.65 -17.18
CA GLY A 493 -11.02 20.79 -16.30
C GLY A 493 -9.54 20.98 -16.03
N ALA A 494 -9.05 22.22 -16.01
CA ALA A 494 -7.62 22.50 -15.89
C ALA A 494 -7.29 23.45 -14.73
N ALA A 495 -6.25 23.09 -13.98
CA ALA A 495 -5.60 23.95 -12.99
C ALA A 495 -4.18 24.30 -13.44
N TYR A 496 -3.79 25.55 -13.25
CA TYR A 496 -2.52 26.13 -13.69
C TYR A 496 -1.74 26.62 -12.47
N PHE A 497 -0.54 26.07 -12.28
CA PHE A 497 0.35 26.43 -11.19
C PHE A 497 1.59 27.15 -11.73
N ASP A 498 1.98 28.25 -11.09
CA ASP A 498 3.11 29.09 -11.51
C ASP A 498 3.79 29.74 -10.28
N THR A 499 4.93 30.38 -10.49
CA THR A 499 5.60 31.29 -9.56
C THR A 499 5.74 30.72 -8.14
N ILE A 500 6.63 29.73 -8.00
CA ILE A 500 7.03 29.25 -6.68
C ILE A 500 8.00 30.27 -6.06
N THR A 501 7.68 30.79 -4.88
CA THR A 501 8.53 31.74 -4.15
C THR A 501 8.95 31.15 -2.81
N LEU A 502 10.21 31.35 -2.45
CA LEU A 502 10.77 31.07 -1.13
C LEU A 502 11.23 32.39 -0.51
N SER A 503 10.79 32.69 0.71
CA SER A 503 11.13 33.92 1.43
C SER A 503 11.44 33.67 2.89
#